data_AF-A0A0L7LSU8-F1
#
_entry.id   AF-A0A0L7LSU8-F1
#
_cell.length_a   1.000
_cell.length_b   1.000
_cell.length_c   1.000
_cell.angle_alpha   90.00
_cell.angle_beta   90.00
_cell.angle_gamma   90.00
#
_symmetry.space_group_name_H-M   'P 1'
#
loop_
_entity.id
_entity.type
_entity.pdbx_description
1 polymer ?
#
loop_
_entity_poly.entity_id
_entity_poly.type
_entity_poly.pdbx_seq_one_letter_code
_entity_poly.pdbx_strand_id
1 'polypeptide(L)'
;MPYGGDATWREFLTLPNILKEYNPNLRGYSTGTGEWLTKNAKFNVAFPVASDEDAYRQAKMLTIFIGANDICSAACLSPVSWSPAAHARKLARALDYLQKHLPRTLVNLVPVLGKSRV
;
A
#
# COMPACT_ATOMS: atom_id res chain seq x y z
N MET A 1 16.58 7.02 -16.60
CA MET A 1 16.99 7.90 -15.48
C MET A 1 17.11 7.05 -14.22
N PRO A 2 18.12 7.28 -13.37
CA PRO A 2 18.19 6.61 -12.07
C PRO A 2 16.97 7.00 -11.23
N TYR A 3 16.48 6.05 -10.43
CA TYR A 3 15.38 6.35 -9.53
C TYR A 3 15.81 7.32 -8.45
N GLY A 4 14.84 8.07 -7.93
CA GLY A 4 15.09 9.10 -6.93
C GLY A 4 15.79 8.64 -5.67
N GLY A 5 15.94 7.34 -5.39
CA GLY A 5 16.61 6.83 -4.19
C GLY A 5 18.07 6.38 -4.37
N ASP A 6 18.68 6.51 -5.55
CA ASP A 6 20.03 5.98 -5.79
C ASP A 6 21.19 6.92 -5.45
N ALA A 7 20.88 8.18 -5.18
CA ALA A 7 21.89 9.23 -5.02
C ALA A 7 21.79 9.95 -3.69
N THR A 8 22.58 10.99 -3.51
CA THR A 8 22.41 11.94 -2.40
C THR A 8 21.38 13.01 -2.75
N TRP A 9 20.84 13.70 -1.75
CA TRP A 9 19.88 14.80 -1.99
C TRP A 9 20.54 15.99 -2.70
N ARG A 10 21.87 16.07 -2.67
CA ARG A 10 22.69 17.09 -3.33
C ARG A 10 22.87 16.82 -4.83
N GLU A 11 22.80 15.57 -5.25
CA GLU A 11 22.86 15.18 -6.67
C GLU A 11 21.47 15.18 -7.29
N PHE A 12 20.49 14.60 -6.58
CA PHE A 12 19.10 14.55 -7.00
C PHE A 12 18.19 14.84 -5.82
N LEU A 13 17.55 16.01 -5.86
CA LEU A 13 16.63 16.44 -4.81
C LEU A 13 15.33 15.63 -4.87
N THR A 14 15.26 14.58 -4.06
CA THR A 14 14.09 13.73 -3.93
C THR A 14 13.82 13.46 -2.46
N LEU A 15 12.55 13.20 -2.13
CA LEU A 15 12.14 12.86 -0.77
C LEU A 15 12.92 11.65 -0.18
N PRO A 16 13.09 10.51 -0.89
CA PRO A 16 13.86 9.39 -0.34
C PRO A 16 15.34 9.73 -0.11
N ASN A 17 15.96 10.60 -0.93
CA ASN A 17 17.35 11.01 -0.71
C ASN A 17 17.53 11.90 0.52
N ILE A 18 16.54 12.75 0.83
CA ILE A 18 16.53 13.54 2.08
C ILE A 18 16.33 12.62 3.28
N LEU A 19 15.36 11.70 3.20
CA LEU A 19 15.02 10.81 4.32
C LEU A 19 16.16 9.84 4.68
N LYS A 20 17.00 9.45 3.71
CA LYS A 20 18.20 8.62 3.96
C LYS A 20 19.24 9.33 4.84
N GLU A 21 19.28 10.67 4.85
CA GLU A 21 20.19 11.45 5.73
C GLU A 21 19.85 11.21 7.21
N TYR A 22 18.57 11.10 7.53
CA TYR A 22 18.07 10.93 8.89
C TYR A 22 17.84 9.46 9.24
N ASN A 23 17.62 8.58 8.25
CA ASN A 23 17.47 7.15 8.43
C ASN A 23 18.13 6.37 7.28
N PRO A 24 19.39 5.92 7.48
CA PRO A 24 20.11 5.14 6.48
C PRO A 24 19.42 3.80 6.12
N ASN A 25 18.56 3.27 7.00
CA ASN A 25 17.85 2.00 6.83
C ASN A 25 16.46 2.16 6.21
N LEU A 26 16.17 3.29 5.55
CA LEU A 26 14.91 3.53 4.85
C LEU A 26 14.62 2.39 3.85
N ARG A 27 13.37 1.93 3.77
CA ARG A 27 12.95 0.86 2.84
C ARG A 27 11.75 1.33 2.02
N GLY A 28 11.55 0.73 0.85
CA GLY A 28 10.35 0.97 0.03
C GLY A 28 10.49 2.06 -1.04
N TYR A 29 11.64 2.75 -1.11
CA TYR A 29 11.97 3.68 -2.19
C TYR A 29 12.54 2.94 -3.42
N SER A 30 12.34 3.51 -4.61
CA SER A 30 12.85 2.92 -5.85
C SER A 30 14.36 3.01 -5.97
N THR A 31 15.00 1.97 -6.52
CA THR A 31 16.46 1.86 -6.66
C THR A 31 16.86 1.30 -8.02
N GLY A 32 17.98 1.72 -8.56
CA GLY A 32 18.54 1.33 -9.85
C GLY A 32 17.90 2.06 -11.04
N THR A 33 17.99 1.42 -12.21
CA THR A 33 17.30 1.84 -13.43
C THR A 33 16.21 0.83 -13.77
N GLY A 34 15.07 1.32 -14.24
CA GLY A 34 13.95 0.47 -14.62
C GLY A 34 12.71 1.29 -15.00
N GLU A 35 11.74 0.61 -15.62
CA GLU A 35 10.41 1.13 -15.85
C GLU A 35 9.50 0.86 -14.65
N TRP A 36 8.32 1.48 -14.60
CA TRP A 36 7.35 1.41 -13.49
C TRP A 36 6.90 -0.02 -13.12
N LEU A 37 7.11 -1.02 -14.00
CA LEU A 37 6.80 -2.44 -13.75
C LEU A 37 7.97 -3.27 -13.19
N THR A 38 9.15 -2.67 -13.06
CA THR A 38 10.34 -3.41 -12.62
C THR A 38 10.35 -3.59 -11.09
N LYS A 39 10.94 -4.68 -10.59
CA LYS A 39 11.13 -4.93 -9.13
C LYS A 39 11.83 -3.77 -8.40
N ASN A 40 12.55 -2.97 -9.16
CA ASN A 40 13.30 -1.78 -8.76
C ASN A 40 12.40 -0.61 -8.38
N ALA A 41 11.14 -0.57 -8.84
CA ALA A 41 10.18 0.48 -8.52
C ALA A 41 9.70 0.45 -7.04
N LYS A 42 9.72 -0.71 -6.37
CA LYS A 42 9.21 -0.87 -4.99
C LYS A 42 7.76 -0.34 -4.86
N PHE A 43 7.52 0.66 -4.01
CA PHE A 43 6.19 1.27 -3.82
C PHE A 43 5.93 2.47 -4.74
N ASN A 44 6.86 2.78 -5.64
CA ASN A 44 6.65 3.87 -6.58
C ASN A 44 5.62 3.48 -7.64
N VAL A 45 4.55 4.24 -7.70
CA VAL A 45 3.45 4.10 -8.65
C VAL A 45 3.50 5.17 -9.76
N ALA A 46 4.55 6.00 -9.78
CA ALA A 46 4.68 7.11 -10.71
C ALA A 46 4.95 6.61 -12.13
N PHE A 47 4.29 7.25 -13.10
CA PHE A 47 4.51 6.98 -14.51
C PHE A 47 5.63 7.91 -15.02
N PRO A 48 6.63 7.41 -15.76
CA PRO A 48 7.64 8.29 -16.34
C PRO A 48 6.98 9.29 -17.30
N VAL A 49 7.52 10.51 -17.32
CA VAL A 49 7.02 11.65 -18.13
C VAL A 49 5.70 12.25 -17.64
N ALA A 50 5.13 11.76 -16.54
CA ALA A 50 3.94 12.36 -15.95
C ALA A 50 4.29 13.67 -15.22
N SER A 51 3.51 14.72 -15.48
CA SER A 51 3.72 16.05 -14.88
C SER A 51 3.05 16.17 -13.52
N ASP A 52 3.27 17.29 -12.82
CA ASP A 52 2.58 17.62 -11.58
C ASP A 52 1.05 17.63 -11.77
N GLU A 53 0.57 17.98 -12.97
CA GLU A 53 -0.85 17.92 -13.33
C GLU A 53 -1.36 16.49 -13.42
N ASP A 54 -0.52 15.49 -13.74
CA ASP A 54 -0.93 14.09 -13.81
C ASP A 54 -0.94 13.39 -12.44
N ALA A 55 -0.56 14.07 -11.35
CA ALA A 55 -0.47 13.48 -10.02
C ALA A 55 -1.80 12.82 -9.58
N TYR A 56 -2.94 13.47 -9.87
CA TYR A 56 -4.27 12.92 -9.56
C TYR A 56 -4.62 11.67 -10.38
N ARG A 57 -3.99 11.47 -11.55
CA ARG A 57 -4.18 10.28 -12.39
C ARG A 57 -3.31 9.11 -11.94
N GLN A 58 -2.24 9.39 -11.19
CA GLN A 58 -1.25 8.41 -10.77
C GLN A 58 -1.56 7.78 -9.41
N ALA A 59 -2.11 8.54 -8.47
CA ALA A 59 -2.40 8.05 -7.12
C ALA A 59 -3.91 7.78 -6.93
N LYS A 60 -4.31 6.51 -6.99
CA LYS A 60 -5.64 6.07 -6.54
C LYS A 60 -5.52 5.52 -5.12
N MET A 61 -6.13 6.19 -4.15
CA MET A 61 -6.21 5.68 -2.78
C MET A 61 -7.60 5.07 -2.55
N LEU A 62 -7.63 3.79 -2.16
CA LEU A 62 -8.84 3.10 -1.76
C LEU A 62 -8.76 2.79 -0.26
N THR A 63 -9.56 3.48 0.54
CA THR A 63 -9.69 3.19 1.98
C THR A 63 -10.84 2.22 2.19
N ILE A 64 -10.55 1.07 2.78
CA ILE A 64 -11.52 0.01 3.04
C ILE A 64 -11.71 -0.13 4.54
N PHE A 65 -12.94 0.14 4.99
CA PHE A 65 -13.39 -0.17 6.34
C PHE A 65 -14.04 -1.55 6.32
N ILE A 66 -13.34 -2.54 6.87
CA ILE A 66 -13.79 -3.95 6.83
C ILE A 66 -13.73 -4.58 8.22
N GLY A 67 -14.65 -5.50 8.49
CA GLY A 67 -14.68 -6.26 9.74
C GLY A 67 -15.74 -5.84 10.75
N ALA A 68 -16.45 -4.71 10.57
CA ALA A 68 -17.43 -4.24 11.56
C ALA A 68 -18.61 -5.20 11.70
N ASN A 69 -19.23 -5.53 10.57
CA ASN A 69 -20.37 -6.45 10.55
C ASN A 69 -19.95 -7.90 10.75
N ASP A 70 -18.76 -8.28 10.27
CA ASP A 70 -18.21 -9.62 10.41
C ASP A 70 -17.97 -9.97 11.88
N ILE A 71 -17.44 -9.02 12.65
CA ILE A 71 -17.07 -9.21 14.06
C ILE A 71 -18.26 -8.94 15.00
N CYS A 72 -19.08 -7.91 14.73
CA CYS A 72 -20.17 -7.53 15.65
C CYS A 72 -21.46 -8.34 15.44
N SER A 73 -21.77 -8.76 14.22
CA SER A 73 -23.05 -9.41 13.90
C SER A 73 -22.86 -10.84 13.39
N ALA A 74 -21.99 -11.03 12.41
CA ALA A 74 -21.88 -12.29 11.69
C ALA A 74 -21.18 -13.39 12.52
N ALA A 75 -20.18 -13.02 13.31
CA ALA A 75 -19.54 -13.92 14.28
C ALA A 75 -20.52 -14.40 15.38
N CYS A 76 -21.47 -13.56 15.80
CA CYS A 76 -22.51 -13.94 16.78
C CYS A 76 -23.53 -14.92 16.19
N LEU A 77 -23.90 -14.74 14.91
CA LEU A 77 -24.91 -15.57 14.24
C LEU A 77 -24.35 -16.88 13.69
N SER A 78 -23.10 -16.88 13.22
CA SER A 78 -22.43 -18.09 12.71
C SER A 78 -20.94 -18.06 13.02
N PRO A 79 -20.54 -18.45 14.25
CA PRO A 79 -19.17 -18.31 14.74
C PRO A 79 -18.14 -19.14 13.97
N VAL A 80 -18.56 -20.25 13.33
CA VAL A 80 -17.68 -21.06 12.48
C VAL A 80 -17.41 -20.35 11.15
N SER A 81 -18.47 -19.86 10.48
CA SER A 81 -18.40 -19.23 9.16
C SER A 81 -17.79 -17.83 9.18
N TRP A 82 -17.78 -17.18 10.34
CA TRP A 82 -17.24 -15.84 10.59
C TRP A 82 -16.17 -15.84 11.69
N SER A 83 -15.52 -16.99 11.89
CA SER A 83 -14.34 -17.09 12.75
C SER A 83 -13.21 -16.17 12.28
N PRO A 84 -12.25 -15.82 13.15
CA PRO A 84 -11.09 -15.00 12.76
C PRO A 84 -10.34 -15.56 11.55
N ALA A 85 -10.17 -16.88 11.47
CA ALA A 85 -9.55 -17.55 10.33
C ALA A 85 -10.41 -17.46 9.05
N ALA A 86 -11.74 -17.55 9.18
CA ALA A 86 -12.63 -17.36 8.04
C ALA A 86 -12.62 -15.91 7.54
N HIS A 87 -12.61 -14.93 8.45
CA HIS A 87 -12.49 -13.52 8.11
C HIS A 87 -11.15 -13.23 7.39
N ALA A 88 -10.03 -13.74 7.90
CA ALA A 88 -8.72 -13.60 7.25
C ALA A 88 -8.72 -14.16 5.82
N ARG A 89 -9.32 -15.33 5.58
CA ARG A 89 -9.44 -15.93 4.23
C ARG A 89 -10.34 -15.10 3.29
N LYS A 90 -11.45 -14.57 3.80
CA LYS A 90 -12.35 -13.72 3.01
C LYS A 90 -11.69 -12.40 2.65
N LEU A 91 -10.96 -11.80 3.60
CA LEU A 91 -10.19 -10.59 3.39
C LEU A 91 -9.08 -10.80 2.36
N ALA A 92 -8.33 -11.89 2.45
CA ALA A 92 -7.31 -12.24 1.45
C ALA A 92 -7.90 -12.32 0.04
N ARG A 93 -9.03 -13.02 -0.15
CA ARG A 93 -9.71 -13.08 -1.46
C ARG A 93 -10.16 -11.72 -1.97
N ALA A 94 -10.65 -10.84 -1.08
CA ALA A 94 -11.05 -9.50 -1.47
C ALA A 94 -9.83 -8.67 -1.93
N LEU A 95 -8.71 -8.77 -1.21
CA LEU A 95 -7.46 -8.11 -1.59
C LEU A 95 -6.88 -8.65 -2.89
N ASP A 96 -6.93 -9.97 -3.11
CA ASP A 96 -6.51 -10.58 -4.38
C ASP A 96 -7.34 -10.06 -5.56
N TYR A 97 -8.66 -9.92 -5.37
CA TYR A 97 -9.55 -9.34 -6.38
C TYR A 97 -9.19 -7.88 -6.67
N LEU A 98 -8.97 -7.07 -5.63
CA LEU A 98 -8.60 -5.67 -5.79
C LEU A 98 -7.24 -5.51 -6.46
N GLN A 99 -6.26 -6.34 -6.11
CA GLN A 99 -4.97 -6.36 -6.78
C GLN A 99 -5.12 -6.67 -8.28
N LYS A 100 -6.01 -7.60 -8.65
CA LYS A 100 -6.25 -8.00 -10.04
C LYS A 100 -6.96 -6.92 -10.86
N HIS A 101 -7.91 -6.20 -10.26
CA HIS A 101 -8.80 -5.29 -10.99
C HIS A 101 -8.48 -3.80 -10.81
N LEU A 102 -7.70 -3.45 -9.79
CA LEU A 102 -7.30 -2.07 -9.50
C LEU A 102 -5.76 -1.96 -9.50
N PRO A 103 -5.11 -2.10 -10.68
CA PRO A 103 -3.68 -1.86 -10.78
C PRO A 103 -3.39 -0.40 -10.45
N ARG A 104 -2.37 -0.16 -9.62
CA ARG A 104 -1.95 1.18 -9.15
C ARG A 104 -2.91 1.83 -8.15
N THR A 105 -3.44 1.05 -7.21
CA THR A 105 -4.24 1.56 -6.09
C THR A 105 -3.56 1.26 -4.77
N LEU A 106 -3.35 2.29 -3.95
CA LEU A 106 -2.93 2.14 -2.56
C LEU A 106 -4.15 1.76 -1.73
N VAL A 107 -4.17 0.54 -1.22
CA VAL A 107 -5.26 0.04 -0.38
C VAL A 107 -4.91 0.28 1.08
N ASN A 108 -5.64 1.18 1.73
CA ASN A 108 -5.55 1.40 3.17
C ASN A 108 -6.59 0.56 3.89
N LEU A 109 -6.14 -0.49 4.58
CA LEU A 109 -6.99 -1.36 5.40
C LEU A 109 -7.10 -0.77 6.80
N VAL A 110 -8.30 -0.29 7.14
CA VAL A 110 -8.57 0.25 8.47
C VAL A 110 -9.35 -0.80 9.26
N PRO A 111 -8.73 -1.47 10.25
CA PRO A 111 -9.43 -2.43 11.08
C PRO A 111 -10.42 -1.72 11.99
N VAL A 112 -11.46 -2.44 12.40
CA VAL A 112 -12.42 -1.95 13.39
C VAL A 112 -11.80 -2.05 14.77
N LEU A 113 -12.03 -1.03 15.60
CA LEU A 113 -11.57 -0.98 16.98
C LEU A 113 -12.02 -2.25 17.72
N GLY A 114 -11.06 -3.11 18.05
CA GLY A 114 -11.28 -4.29 18.90
C GLY A 114 -11.43 -3.88 20.36
N LYS A 115 -12.17 -4.66 21.14
CA LYS A 115 -12.12 -4.56 22.61
C LYS A 115 -10.68 -4.86 23.06
N SER A 116 -10.11 -3.94 23.83
CA SER A 116 -8.83 -4.16 24.53
C SER A 116 -8.97 -5.41 25.40
N ARG A 117 -8.01 -6.34 25.29
CA ARG A 117 -7.84 -7.37 26.32
C ARG A 117 -7.30 -6.65 27.56
N VAL A 118 -8.19 -6.40 28.51
CA VAL A 118 -7.84 -6.11 29.91
C VAL A 118 -7.72 -7.45 30.62
#